data_AF-A0A812LM37-F1
#
_entry.id   AF-A0A812LM37-F1
#
_cell.length_a   1.000
_cell.length_b   1.000
_cell.length_c   1.000
_cell.angle_alpha   90.00
_cell.angle_beta   90.00
_cell.angle_gamma   90.00
#
_symmetry.space_group_name_H-M   'P 1'
#
loop_
_entity.id
_entity.type
_entity.pdbx_description
1 polymer ?
#
loop_
_entity_poly.entity_id
_entity_poly.type
_entity_poly.pdbx_seq_one_letter_code
_entity_poly.pdbx_strand_id
1 'polypeptide(L)'
;QVCATAGRWRQAWQHWHSMEAHGIRPNLLAFNACIGACVFPGRWLEALSLLEQMAAAEVRANLVSYSDALLASARGVAAGCTRALLDTLDQELQMQLQPPN
;
A
#
# COMPACT_ATOMS: atom_id res chain seq x y z
N GLN A 1 -17.37 4.53 -14.19
CA GLN A 1 -16.70 3.24 -13.88
C GLN A 1 -16.37 3.09 -12.37
N VAL A 2 -17.29 3.46 -11.46
CA VAL A 2 -17.04 3.58 -9.99
C VAL A 2 -17.30 2.26 -9.23
N CYS A 3 -18.07 1.33 -9.80
CA CYS A 3 -18.50 0.11 -9.10
C CYS A 3 -17.46 -1.02 -9.07
N ALA A 4 -16.58 -1.12 -10.07
CA ALA A 4 -15.60 -2.21 -10.15
C ALA A 4 -14.49 -2.09 -9.09
N THR A 5 -14.13 -0.87 -8.73
CA THR A 5 -13.07 -0.56 -7.75
C THR A 5 -13.55 -0.70 -6.31
N ALA A 6 -14.78 -0.31 -6.00
CA ALA A 6 -15.37 -0.48 -4.67
C ALA A 6 -15.56 -1.97 -4.29
N GLY A 7 -15.85 -2.82 -5.28
CA GLY A 7 -15.90 -4.27 -5.09
C GLY A 7 -14.54 -4.87 -4.71
N ARG A 8 -13.46 -4.37 -5.31
CA ARG A 8 -12.08 -4.82 -5.02
C ARG A 8 -11.66 -4.52 -3.59
N TRP A 9 -12.08 -3.38 -3.03
CA TRP A 9 -11.80 -3.05 -1.63
C TRP A 9 -12.45 -4.03 -0.65
N ARG A 10 -13.73 -4.36 -0.84
CA ARG A 10 -14.40 -5.37 -0.01
C ARG A 10 -13.78 -6.74 -0.16
N GLN A 11 -13.44 -7.15 -1.38
CA GLN A 11 -12.80 -8.44 -1.63
C GLN A 11 -11.41 -8.51 -1.00
N ALA A 12 -10.59 -7.46 -1.12
CA ALA A 12 -9.27 -7.40 -0.50
C ALA A 12 -9.37 -7.52 1.03
N TRP A 13 -10.31 -6.81 1.67
CA TRP A 13 -10.55 -6.92 3.11
C TRP A 13 -11.10 -8.28 3.55
N GLN A 14 -11.98 -8.89 2.76
CA GLN A 14 -12.47 -10.25 3.02
C GLN A 14 -11.34 -11.27 2.94
N HIS A 15 -10.47 -11.16 1.93
CA HIS A 15 -9.29 -11.99 1.82
C HIS A 15 -8.32 -11.76 2.97
N TRP A 16 -8.10 -10.50 3.38
CA TRP A 16 -7.28 -10.15 4.52
C TRP A 16 -7.76 -10.82 5.81
N HIS A 17 -9.03 -10.64 6.17
CA HIS A 17 -9.59 -11.27 7.37
C HIS A 17 -9.64 -12.80 7.27
N SER A 18 -9.86 -13.34 6.07
CA SER A 18 -9.75 -14.79 5.86
C SER A 18 -8.32 -15.28 6.11
N MET A 19 -7.29 -14.54 5.69
CA MET A 19 -5.89 -14.90 5.94
C MET A 19 -5.56 -14.84 7.44
N GLU A 20 -5.97 -13.78 8.13
CA GLU A 20 -5.83 -13.65 9.59
C GLU A 20 -6.53 -14.80 10.34
N ALA A 21 -7.76 -15.12 9.95
CA ALA A 21 -8.54 -16.19 10.58
C ALA A 21 -7.91 -17.59 10.40
N HIS A 22 -7.16 -17.80 9.31
CA HIS A 22 -6.44 -19.04 9.06
C HIS A 22 -4.98 -19.00 9.54
N GLY A 23 -4.56 -17.93 10.24
CA GLY A 23 -3.18 -17.77 10.72
C GLY A 23 -2.15 -17.62 9.58
N ILE A 24 -2.60 -17.29 8.37
CA ILE A 24 -1.76 -17.14 7.19
C ILE A 24 -1.16 -15.73 7.21
N ARG A 25 0.18 -15.65 7.23
CA ARG A 25 0.87 -14.36 7.13
C ARG A 25 0.57 -13.69 5.77
N PRO A 26 0.10 -12.43 5.76
CA PRO A 26 -0.11 -11.69 4.52
C PRO A 26 1.19 -11.58 3.73
N ASN A 27 1.14 -11.91 2.44
CA ASN A 27 2.28 -11.78 1.54
C ASN A 27 2.21 -10.44 0.77
N LEU A 28 3.27 -10.13 0.01
CA LEU A 28 3.35 -8.92 -0.82
C LEU A 28 2.11 -8.71 -1.70
N LEU A 29 1.56 -9.79 -2.27
CA LEU A 29 0.37 -9.73 -3.12
C LEU A 29 -0.88 -9.30 -2.34
N ALA A 30 -1.08 -9.85 -1.14
CA ALA A 30 -2.21 -9.51 -0.27
C ALA A 30 -2.16 -8.05 0.17
N PHE A 31 -0.98 -7.57 0.56
CA PHE A 31 -0.77 -6.16 0.89
C PHE A 31 -1.03 -5.25 -0.31
N ASN A 32 -0.48 -5.56 -1.49
CA ASN A 32 -0.71 -4.79 -2.70
C ASN A 32 -2.19 -4.72 -3.08
N ALA A 33 -2.91 -5.83 -2.95
CA ALA A 33 -4.34 -5.86 -3.22
C ALA A 33 -5.12 -4.93 -2.27
N CYS A 34 -4.75 -4.91 -0.99
CA CYS A 34 -5.40 -4.06 0.02
C CYS A 34 -5.04 -2.57 -0.16
N ILE A 35 -3.78 -2.26 -0.46
CA ILE A 35 -3.32 -0.89 -0.70
C ILE A 35 -3.94 -0.32 -1.99
N GLY A 36 -3.95 -1.08 -3.08
CA GLY A 36 -4.61 -0.69 -4.34
C GLY A 36 -6.12 -0.51 -4.20
N ALA A 37 -6.74 -1.27 -3.31
CA ALA A 37 -8.14 -1.10 -2.95
C ALA A 37 -8.42 0.23 -2.22
N CYS A 38 -7.45 0.79 -1.50
CA CYS A 38 -7.58 2.07 -0.80
C CYS A 38 -7.53 3.29 -1.73
N VAL A 39 -7.04 3.13 -2.96
CA VAL A 39 -6.94 4.21 -3.97
C VAL A 39 -8.27 4.87 -4.23
N PHE A 40 -9.26 4.08 -4.65
CA PHE A 40 -10.52 4.59 -5.13
C PHE A 40 -11.36 5.33 -4.07
N PRO A 41 -11.52 4.79 -2.84
CA PRO A 41 -12.23 5.50 -1.78
C PRO A 41 -11.40 6.63 -1.14
N GLY A 42 -10.15 6.86 -1.58
CA GLY A 42 -9.28 7.89 -1.02
C GLY A 42 -8.84 7.58 0.42
N ARG A 43 -8.75 6.30 0.78
CA ARG A 43 -8.45 5.79 2.13
C ARG A 43 -6.94 5.67 2.36
N TRP A 44 -6.27 6.81 2.27
CA TRP A 44 -4.80 6.89 2.28
C TRP A 44 -4.19 6.56 3.65
N LEU A 45 -4.91 6.82 4.75
CA LEU A 45 -4.47 6.46 6.10
C LEU A 45 -4.36 4.94 6.26
N GLU A 46 -5.34 4.21 5.73
CA GLU A 46 -5.36 2.75 5.73
C GLU A 46 -4.29 2.19 4.80
N ALA A 47 -4.05 2.82 3.65
CA ALA A 47 -2.95 2.46 2.75
C ALA A 47 -1.57 2.62 3.43
N LEU A 48 -1.36 3.71 4.16
CA LEU A 48 -0.13 3.97 4.92
C LEU A 48 0.05 2.96 6.06
N SER A 49 -1.00 2.69 6.83
CA SER A 49 -0.94 1.69 7.90
C SER A 49 -0.59 0.29 7.34
N LEU A 50 -1.08 -0.06 6.15
CA LEU A 50 -0.71 -1.29 5.48
C LEU A 50 0.77 -1.28 5.05
N LEU A 51 1.32 -0.17 4.56
CA LEU A 51 2.76 -0.05 4.26
C LEU A 51 3.65 -0.19 5.51
N GLU A 52 3.24 0.41 6.63
CA GLU A 52 3.95 0.23 7.91
C GLU A 52 3.89 -1.23 8.38
N GLN A 53 2.75 -1.89 8.22
CA GLN A 53 2.59 -3.31 8.52
C GLN A 53 3.44 -4.19 7.60
N MET A 54 3.64 -3.81 6.33
CA MET A 54 4.58 -4.51 5.43
C MET A 54 6.01 -4.44 5.97
N ALA A 55 6.45 -3.25 6.39
CA ALA A 55 7.77 -3.06 6.98
C ALA A 55 7.94 -3.88 8.28
N ALA A 56 6.93 -3.86 9.15
CA ALA A 56 6.93 -4.64 10.40
C ALA A 56 6.87 -6.16 10.17
N ALA A 57 6.28 -6.60 9.06
CA ALA A 57 6.21 -8.00 8.66
C ALA A 57 7.43 -8.46 7.83
N GLU A 58 8.46 -7.63 7.69
CA GLU A 58 9.64 -7.85 6.83
C GLU A 58 9.27 -8.13 5.35
N VAL A 59 8.09 -7.66 4.93
CA VAL A 59 7.62 -7.75 3.55
C VAL A 59 8.05 -6.48 2.81
N ARG A 60 8.96 -6.61 1.86
CA ARG A 60 9.43 -5.46 1.08
C ARG A 60 8.31 -4.91 0.19
N ALA A 61 7.86 -3.70 0.49
CA ALA A 61 6.95 -2.96 -0.38
C ALA A 61 7.60 -2.73 -1.74
N ASN A 62 6.80 -2.87 -2.81
CA ASN A 62 7.26 -2.68 -4.17
C ASN A 62 6.68 -1.40 -4.76
N LEU A 63 7.13 -1.06 -5.98
CA LEU A 63 6.67 0.14 -6.68
C LEU A 63 5.14 0.24 -6.76
N VAL A 64 4.45 -0.90 -6.89
CA VAL A 64 2.98 -0.96 -6.93
C VAL A 64 2.38 -0.56 -5.58
N SER A 65 2.88 -1.10 -4.45
CA SER A 65 2.41 -0.74 -3.10
C SER A 65 2.47 0.78 -2.88
N TYR A 66 3.61 1.38 -3.20
CA TYR A 66 3.81 2.81 -2.98
C TYR A 66 3.03 3.66 -3.98
N SER A 67 2.96 3.26 -5.25
CA SER A 67 2.17 3.99 -6.26
C SER A 67 0.69 4.03 -5.89
N ASP A 68 0.15 2.91 -5.40
CA ASP A 68 -1.23 2.83 -4.95
C ASP A 68 -1.48 3.67 -3.68
N ALA A 69 -0.57 3.64 -2.70
CA ALA A 69 -0.68 4.53 -1.54
C ALA A 69 -0.63 6.02 -1.93
N LEU A 70 0.24 6.38 -2.88
CA LEU A 70 0.34 7.73 -3.44
C LEU A 70 -0.96 8.16 -4.14
N LEU A 71 -1.52 7.29 -4.98
CA LEU A 71 -2.79 7.53 -5.67
C LEU A 71 -3.96 7.66 -4.68
N ALA A 72 -3.98 6.87 -3.60
CA ALA A 72 -4.94 7.03 -2.52
C ALA A 72 -4.82 8.41 -1.85
N SER A 73 -3.59 8.84 -1.58
CA SER A 73 -3.27 10.13 -0.94
C SER A 73 -3.68 11.32 -1.80
N ALA A 74 -3.41 11.24 -3.10
CA ALA A 74 -3.79 12.24 -4.09
C ALA A 74 -5.31 12.42 -4.20
N ARG A 75 -6.09 11.34 -3.99
CA ARG A 75 -7.56 11.37 -4.01
C ARG A 75 -8.16 11.77 -2.66
N GLY A 76 -7.45 11.54 -1.56
CA GLY A 76 -7.89 11.81 -0.19
C GLY A 76 -7.66 13.23 0.33
N VAL A 77 -7.24 14.19 -0.51
CA VAL A 77 -7.00 15.61 -0.16
C VAL A 77 -5.79 15.82 0.78
N ALA A 78 -4.96 14.81 1.03
CA ALA A 78 -3.78 14.90 1.88
C ALA A 78 -2.50 15.19 1.08
N ALA A 79 -2.40 16.38 0.48
CA ALA A 79 -1.23 16.78 -0.31
C ALA A 79 0.11 16.77 0.48
N GLY A 80 0.05 16.95 1.80
CA GLY A 80 1.24 16.90 2.67
C GLY A 80 1.79 15.47 2.88
N CYS A 81 0.93 14.46 2.98
CA CYS A 81 1.33 13.08 3.22
C CYS A 81 1.93 12.43 1.97
N THR A 82 1.46 12.82 0.78
CA THR A 82 2.03 12.41 -0.51
C THR A 82 3.52 12.75 -0.60
N ARG A 83 3.95 13.89 -0.05
CA ARG A 83 5.34 14.34 -0.10
C ARG A 83 6.25 13.52 0.81
N ALA A 84 5.81 13.20 2.02
CA ALA A 84 6.55 12.29 2.91
C ALA A 84 6.70 10.88 2.30
N LEU A 85 5.68 10.41 1.57
CA LEU A 85 5.69 9.13 0.86
C LEU A 85 6.64 9.15 -0.35
N LEU A 86 6.72 10.29 -1.06
CA LEU A 86 7.71 10.49 -2.12
C LEU A 86 9.14 10.61 -1.57
N ASP A 87 9.33 11.29 -0.44
CA ASP A 87 10.64 11.43 0.20
C ASP A 87 11.17 10.06 0.68
N THR A 88 10.30 9.23 1.25
CA THR A 88 10.66 7.84 1.64
C THR A 88 10.95 6.95 0.42
N LEU A 89 10.19 7.10 -0.67
CA LEU A 89 10.49 6.43 -1.94
C LEU A 89 11.82 6.88 -2.54
N ASP A 90 12.13 8.17 -2.51
CA ASP A 90 13.40 8.72 -2.98
C ASP A 90 14.56 8.14 -2.16
N GLN A 91 14.39 8.05 -0.84
CA GLN A 91 15.38 7.47 0.06
C GLN A 91 15.61 5.97 -0.18
N GLU A 92 14.53 5.20 -0.41
CA GLU A 92 14.60 3.77 -0.74
C GLU A 92 15.19 3.49 -2.13
N LEU A 93 14.88 4.33 -3.13
CA LEU A 93 15.46 4.26 -4.47
C LEU A 93 16.95 4.64 -4.44
N GLN A 94 17.34 5.64 -3.64
CA GLN A 94 18.74 6.00 -3.42
C GLN A 94 19.52 4.87 -2.71
N MET A 95 18.92 4.17 -1.75
CA MET A 95 19.55 2.98 -1.14
C MET A 95 19.70 1.81 -2.13
N GLN A 96 18.75 1.63 -3.05
CA GLN A 96 18.84 0.58 -4.08
C GLN A 96 19.80 0.91 -5.23
N LEU A 97 20.08 2.20 -5.44
CA LEU A 97 20.96 2.70 -6.51
C LEU A 97 22.39 2.99 -6.05
N GLN A 98 22.80 2.63 -4.83
CA GLN A 98 24.24 2.60 -4.51
C GLN A 98 24.90 1.48 -5.32
N PRO A 99 25.78 1.77 -6.29
CA PRO A 99 26.63 0.73 -6.84
C PRO A 99 27.49 0.18 -5.69
N PRO A 100 27.65 -1.14 -5.55
CA PRO A 100 28.71 -1.66 -4.71
C PRO A 100 30.03 -1.16 -5.31
N ASN A 101 30.71 -0.32 -4.52
CA ASN A 101 32.10 0.15 -4.61
C ASN A 101 32.91 -0.23 -5.87
#